data_AF-A0A4Z1RA23-F1
#
_entry.id   AF-A0A4Z1RA23-F1
#
_cell.length_a   1.000
_cell.length_b   1.000
_cell.length_c   1.000
_cell.angle_alpha   90.00
_cell.angle_beta   90.00
_cell.angle_gamma   90.00
#
_symmetry.space_group_name_H-M   'P 1'
#
loop_
_entity.id
_entity.type
_entity.pdbx_description
1 polymer ?
#
loop_
_entity_poly.entity_id
_entity_poly.type
_entity_poly.pdbx_seq_one_letter_code
_entity_poly.pdbx_strand_id
1 'polypeptide(L)'
;MTYDRTKEPTVNENTRSGGSARNWYTLQAGDIGAKELPKYARAFDVRLGSGSPSAVTLVVVPIGETDDAATRTIVLSASETLARAIRRIVSINGATTIPAGVAIDLITE
;
A
#
# COMPACT_ATOMS: atom_id res chain seq x y z
N MET A 1 -43.88 -27.51 1.27
CA MET A 1 -43.52 -26.25 0.59
C MET A 1 -42.09 -25.93 1.00
N THR A 2 -41.13 -26.37 0.19
CA THR A 2 -39.71 -26.41 0.51
C THR A 2 -39.09 -25.07 0.10
N TYR A 3 -38.53 -24.33 1.05
CA TYR A 3 -37.76 -23.12 0.75
C TYR A 3 -36.28 -23.51 0.67
N ASP A 4 -35.81 -23.73 -0.56
CA ASP A 4 -34.39 -23.81 -0.87
C ASP A 4 -33.87 -22.39 -1.11
N ARG A 5 -33.06 -21.87 -0.19
CA ARG A 5 -32.44 -20.55 -0.29
C ARG A 5 -30.96 -20.63 0.04
N THR A 6 -30.23 -21.55 -0.59
CA THR A 6 -28.78 -21.55 -0.59
C THR A 6 -28.25 -20.59 -1.66
N LYS A 7 -28.35 -19.29 -1.36
CA LYS A 7 -27.54 -18.24 -1.98
C LYS A 7 -27.01 -17.33 -0.88
N GLU A 8 -25.94 -17.75 -0.24
CA GLU A 8 -25.07 -16.82 0.47
C GLU A 8 -23.80 -16.69 -0.37
N PRO A 9 -23.50 -15.50 -0.93
CA PRO A 9 -22.17 -15.25 -1.45
C PRO A 9 -21.21 -15.34 -0.25
N THR A 10 -20.19 -16.17 -0.35
CA THR A 10 -19.09 -16.25 0.60
C THR A 10 -18.42 -14.89 0.65
N VAL A 11 -18.87 -14.04 1.57
CA VAL A 11 -18.15 -12.82 1.91
C VAL A 11 -16.89 -13.33 2.59
N ASN A 12 -15.77 -13.22 1.88
CA ASN A 12 -14.45 -13.44 2.47
C ASN A 12 -14.26 -12.38 3.55
N GLU A 13 -14.69 -12.70 4.77
CA GLU A 13 -14.39 -11.99 6.00
C GLU A 13 -12.91 -12.13 6.31
N ASN A 14 -12.07 -11.47 5.52
CA ASN A 14 -10.79 -10.99 6.03
C ASN A 14 -11.10 -9.74 6.85
N THR A 15 -11.63 -10.01 8.04
CA THR A 15 -11.80 -9.15 9.22
C THR A 15 -11.15 -7.77 9.10
N ARG A 16 -11.90 -6.82 8.55
CA ARG A 16 -11.70 -5.39 8.76
C ARG A 16 -12.13 -5.05 10.20
N SER A 17 -11.24 -5.28 11.17
CA SER A 17 -11.47 -4.80 12.54
C SER A 17 -11.33 -3.29 12.59
N GLY A 18 -12.48 -2.64 12.86
CA GLY A 18 -12.69 -1.21 12.80
C GLY A 18 -12.03 -0.37 13.89
N GLY A 19 -12.12 0.94 13.68
CA GLY A 19 -11.79 2.00 14.64
C GLY A 19 -11.50 3.31 13.90
N SER A 20 -12.42 4.27 13.99
CA SER A 20 -12.48 5.59 13.33
C SER A 20 -12.61 5.58 11.80
N ALA A 21 -13.26 6.59 11.21
CA ALA A 21 -13.18 6.84 9.77
C ALA A 21 -11.69 6.98 9.40
N ARG A 22 -11.06 5.95 8.83
CA ARG A 22 -9.61 5.91 8.68
C ARG A 22 -9.21 6.65 7.41
N ASN A 23 -8.43 7.71 7.60
CA ASN A 23 -7.86 8.53 6.54
C ASN A 23 -6.65 7.87 5.89
N TRP A 24 -6.91 6.72 5.27
CA TRP A 24 -5.89 5.93 4.62
C TRP A 24 -6.35 5.49 3.23
N TYR A 25 -5.37 5.30 2.34
CA TYR A 25 -5.56 4.85 0.98
C TYR A 25 -4.70 3.61 0.74
N THR A 26 -5.33 2.48 0.46
CA THR A 26 -4.61 1.25 0.10
C THR A 26 -4.05 1.40 -1.30
N LEU A 27 -2.73 1.35 -1.41
CA LEU A 27 -2.00 1.46 -2.65
C LEU A 27 -2.38 0.34 -3.62
N GLN A 28 -2.69 0.70 -4.85
CA GLN A 28 -3.01 -0.21 -5.94
C GLN A 28 -1.80 -0.36 -6.87
N ALA A 29 -1.76 -1.45 -7.64
CA ALA A 29 -0.65 -1.69 -8.57
C ALA A 29 -0.49 -0.56 -9.61
N GLY A 30 -1.61 0.06 -10.04
CA GLY A 30 -1.59 1.18 -10.98
C GLY A 30 -0.99 2.48 -10.43
N ASP A 31 -0.79 2.58 -9.12
CA ASP A 31 -0.19 3.75 -8.49
C ASP A 31 1.35 3.72 -8.50
N ILE A 32 1.95 2.54 -8.72
CA ILE A 32 3.40 2.39 -8.77
C ILE A 32 3.93 2.91 -10.10
N GLY A 33 4.82 3.89 -10.04
CA GLY A 33 5.32 4.59 -11.22
C GLY A 33 4.36 5.64 -11.78
N ALA A 34 3.19 5.84 -11.15
CA ALA A 34 2.31 6.96 -11.48
C ALA A 34 3.01 8.29 -11.18
N LYS A 35 2.67 9.33 -11.94
CA LYS A 35 3.32 10.65 -11.82
C LYS A 35 3.13 11.26 -10.42
N GLU A 36 1.97 11.01 -9.83
CA GLU A 36 1.55 11.41 -8.48
C GLU A 36 0.59 10.36 -7.92
N LEU A 37 0.53 10.24 -6.59
CA LEU A 37 -0.46 9.40 -5.91
C LEU A 37 -1.82 10.10 -5.84
N PRO A 38 -2.94 9.33 -5.81
CA PRO A 38 -4.28 9.89 -5.67
C PRO A 38 -4.46 10.76 -4.41
N LYS A 39 -3.69 10.46 -3.37
CA LYS A 39 -3.58 11.26 -2.15
C LYS A 39 -2.14 11.31 -1.70
N TYR A 40 -1.71 12.49 -1.29
CA TYR A 40 -0.43 12.68 -0.64
C TYR A 40 -0.44 12.03 0.74
N ALA A 41 0.53 11.15 0.98
CA ALA A 41 0.64 10.44 2.24
C ALA A 41 1.58 11.21 3.16
N ARG A 42 1.22 11.39 4.44
CA ARG A 42 2.14 11.88 5.48
C ARG A 42 2.99 10.78 6.09
N ALA A 43 2.49 9.55 6.00
CA ALA A 43 3.10 8.33 6.46
C ALA A 43 2.54 7.17 5.62
N PHE A 44 3.16 6.01 5.69
CA PHE A 44 2.59 4.80 5.08
C PHE A 44 2.95 3.57 5.90
N ASP A 45 2.03 2.63 5.94
CA ASP A 45 2.16 1.34 6.60
C ASP A 45 2.45 0.26 5.56
N VAL A 46 3.51 -0.51 5.79
CA VAL A 46 3.89 -1.63 4.91
C VAL A 46 3.71 -2.91 5.68
N ARG A 47 2.90 -3.81 5.13
CA ARG A 47 2.60 -5.12 5.70
C ARG A 47 3.20 -6.19 4.81
N LEU A 48 4.11 -6.97 5.39
CA LEU A 48 4.75 -8.13 4.76
C LEU A 48 4.10 -9.41 5.31
N GLY A 49 3.41 -10.12 4.42
CA GLY A 49 2.73 -11.39 4.71
C GLY A 49 3.47 -12.59 4.14
N SER A 50 2.84 -13.77 4.24
CA SER A 50 3.39 -14.99 3.65
C SER A 50 3.56 -14.83 2.13
N GLY A 51 4.72 -15.26 1.63
CA GLY A 51 5.08 -15.14 0.22
C GLY A 51 5.70 -13.79 -0.17
N SER A 52 5.88 -12.85 0.77
CA SER A 52 6.64 -11.64 0.50
C SER A 52 8.13 -11.94 0.30
N PRO A 53 8.85 -11.11 -0.47
CA PRO A 53 10.31 -11.11 -0.48
C PRO A 53 10.88 -10.90 0.92
N SER A 54 12.08 -11.43 1.19
CA SER A 54 12.79 -11.25 2.46
C SER A 54 13.14 -9.79 2.75
N ALA A 55 13.24 -8.98 1.70
CA ALA A 55 13.36 -7.54 1.80
C ALA A 55 12.54 -6.87 0.69
N VAL A 56 11.86 -5.79 1.03
CA VAL A 56 11.14 -4.92 0.10
C VAL A 56 11.87 -3.59 0.01
N THR A 57 12.27 -3.24 -1.20
CA THR A 57 12.91 -1.97 -1.53
C THR A 57 11.89 -1.06 -2.17
N LEU A 58 11.58 0.07 -1.54
CA LEU A 58 10.72 1.11 -2.08
C LEU A 58 11.58 2.25 -2.60
N VAL A 59 11.27 2.73 -3.80
CA VAL A 59 11.83 3.98 -4.33
C VAL A 59 10.71 5.00 -4.35
N VAL A 60 10.84 6.08 -3.60
CA VAL A 60 9.79 7.09 -3.41
C VAL A 60 10.28 8.49 -3.73
N VAL A 61 9.37 9.38 -4.09
CA VAL A 61 9.62 10.83 -4.18
C VAL A 61 8.93 11.50 -2.98
N PRO A 62 9.67 12.18 -2.10
CA PRO A 62 9.08 12.91 -0.97
C PRO A 62 8.15 14.04 -1.41
N ILE A 63 7.20 14.42 -0.54
CA ILE A 63 6.46 15.69 -0.72
C ILE A 63 7.44 16.86 -0.62
N GLY A 64 7.30 17.85 -1.50
CA GLY A 64 8.15 19.03 -1.57
C GLY A 64 9.26 18.95 -2.62
N GLU A 65 9.57 17.74 -3.10
CA GLU A 65 10.45 17.55 -4.25
C GLU A 65 9.63 17.66 -5.53
N THR A 66 10.01 18.56 -6.43
CA THR A 66 9.39 18.72 -7.76
C THR A 66 10.13 17.91 -8.82
N ASP A 67 11.42 17.67 -8.62
CA ASP A 67 12.25 16.87 -9.52
C ASP A 67 11.99 15.37 -9.33
N ASP A 68 11.69 14.70 -10.43
CA ASP A 68 11.45 13.25 -10.49
C ASP A 68 12.73 12.44 -10.21
N ALA A 69 13.91 13.06 -10.30
CA ALA A 69 15.18 12.46 -9.92
C ALA A 69 15.44 12.45 -8.41
N ALA A 70 14.69 13.24 -7.61
CA ALA A 70 14.86 13.37 -6.16
C ALA A 70 14.27 12.18 -5.37
N THR A 71 14.65 10.98 -5.79
CA THR A 71 14.16 9.73 -5.19
C THR A 71 14.88 9.37 -3.91
N ARG A 72 14.20 8.63 -3.04
CA ARG A 72 14.73 8.05 -1.81
C ARG A 72 14.46 6.55 -1.82
N THR A 73 15.48 5.79 -1.48
CA THR A 73 15.38 4.33 -1.34
C THR A 73 15.14 3.98 0.12
N ILE A 74 14.18 3.09 0.35
CA ILE A 74 13.80 2.58 1.66
C ILE A 74 13.81 1.07 1.58
N VAL A 75 14.50 0.41 2.51
CA VAL A 75 14.60 -1.04 2.55
C VAL A 75 13.91 -1.53 3.82
N LEU A 76 12.97 -2.44 3.66
CA LEU A 76 12.16 -3.02 4.72
C LEU A 76 12.38 -4.53 4.76
N SER A 77 12.79 -5.06 5.91
CA SER A 77 12.91 -6.50 6.16
C SER A 77 11.78 -7.06 7.02
N ALA A 78 10.88 -6.19 7.50
CA ALA A 78 9.72 -6.52 8.30
C ALA A 78 8.57 -5.54 8.00
N SER A 79 7.37 -5.86 8.47
CA SER A 79 6.25 -4.92 8.45
C SER A 79 6.57 -3.71 9.31
N GLU A 80 6.34 -2.51 8.78
CA GLU A 80 6.72 -1.25 9.42
C GLU A 80 5.81 -0.10 8.98
N THR A 81 5.48 0.78 9.92
CA THR A 81 4.88 2.09 9.62
C THR A 81 5.98 3.15 9.54
N LEU A 82 6.07 3.82 8.40
CA LEU A 82 7.05 4.87 8.16
C LEU A 82 6.39 6.24 8.15
N ALA A 83 6.77 7.09 9.11
CA ALA A 83 6.35 8.49 9.20
C ALA A 83 7.07 9.35 8.15
N ARG A 84 6.76 9.13 6.87
CA ARG A 84 7.42 9.79 5.75
C ARG A 84 6.40 10.31 4.75
N ALA A 85 6.47 11.62 4.52
CA ALA A 85 5.64 12.32 3.56
C ALA A 85 6.07 11.95 2.13
N ILE A 86 5.19 11.29 1.35
CA ILE A 86 5.49 10.85 -0.02
C ILE A 86 4.49 11.40 -1.03
N ARG A 87 5.04 11.87 -2.16
CA ARG A 87 4.30 12.36 -3.34
C ARG A 87 3.96 11.21 -4.27
N ARG A 88 4.93 10.33 -4.52
CA ARG A 88 4.74 9.09 -5.29
C ARG A 88 5.69 7.96 -4.94
N ILE A 89 5.31 6.74 -5.32
CA ILE A 89 6.14 5.55 -5.28
C ILE A 89 6.54 5.23 -6.72
N VAL A 90 7.84 5.25 -6.98
CA VAL A 90 8.41 5.02 -8.31
C VAL A 90 8.49 3.53 -8.62
N SER A 91 8.97 2.73 -7.66
CA SER A 91 9.08 1.28 -7.82
C SER A 91 9.09 0.56 -6.49
N ILE A 92 8.78 -0.74 -6.56
CA ILE A 92 8.91 -1.72 -5.49
C ILE A 92 9.78 -2.85 -6.02
N ASN A 93 10.92 -3.11 -5.37
CA ASN A 93 11.93 -4.07 -5.83
C ASN A 93 12.34 -3.85 -7.30
N GLY A 94 12.39 -2.59 -7.74
CA GLY A 94 12.72 -2.22 -9.13
C GLY A 94 11.59 -2.46 -10.15
N ALA A 95 10.40 -2.85 -9.70
CA ALA A 95 9.24 -3.09 -10.57
C ALA A 95 8.11 -2.07 -10.31
N THR A 96 7.23 -1.89 -11.31
CA THR A 96 6.00 -1.08 -11.21
C THR A 96 4.80 -1.91 -10.77
N THR A 97 5.03 -2.92 -9.92
CA THR A 97 4.01 -3.85 -9.44
C THR A 97 4.21 -4.10 -7.96
N ILE A 98 3.12 -4.31 -7.22
CA ILE A 98 3.18 -4.70 -5.82
C ILE A 98 3.47 -6.20 -5.75
N PRO A 99 4.57 -6.64 -5.09
CA PRO A 99 4.86 -8.07 -4.93
C PRO A 99 3.76 -8.78 -4.16
N ALA A 100 3.57 -10.07 -4.45
CA ALA A 100 2.66 -10.91 -3.68
C ALA A 100 3.04 -10.88 -2.19
N GLY A 101 2.04 -10.88 -1.31
CA GLY A 101 2.25 -10.81 0.13
C GLY A 101 2.70 -9.43 0.65
N VAL A 102 2.78 -8.40 -0.19
CA VAL A 102 3.05 -7.02 0.26
C VAL A 102 1.77 -6.21 0.14
N ALA A 103 1.40 -5.51 1.22
CA ALA A 103 0.35 -4.50 1.21
C ALA A 103 0.92 -3.18 1.72
N ILE A 104 0.52 -2.07 1.07
CA ILE A 104 0.95 -0.73 1.47
C ILE A 104 -0.30 0.12 1.64
N ASP A 105 -0.46 0.72 2.80
CA ASP A 105 -1.52 1.67 3.09
C ASP A 105 -0.94 3.05 3.36
N LEU A 106 -1.35 4.03 2.56
CA LEU A 106 -0.96 5.43 2.72
C LEU A 106 -1.81 6.08 3.80
N ILE A 107 -1.20 6.75 4.77
CA ILE A 107 -1.89 7.54 5.79
C ILE A 107 -1.94 8.99 5.30
N THR A 108 -3.14 9.51 5.05
CA THR A 108 -3.36 10.76 4.28
C THR A 108 -3.84 11.95 5.12
N GLU A 109 -4.32 11.74 6.35
CA GLU A 109 -4.64 12.80 7.33
C GLU A 109 -4.04 12.49 8.69
#